data_AF-A0A0T6B7J1-F1
#
_entry.id   AF-A0A0T6B7J1-F1
#
_cell.length_a   1.000
_cell.length_b   1.000
_cell.length_c   1.000
_cell.angle_alpha   90.00
_cell.angle_beta   90.00
_cell.angle_gamma   90.00
#
_symmetry.space_group_name_H-M   'P 1'
#
loop_
_entity.id
_entity.type
_entity.pdbx_description
1 polymer ?
#
loop_
_entity_poly.entity_id
_entity_poly.type
_entity_poly.pdbx_seq_one_letter_code
_entity_poly.pdbx_strand_id
1 'polypeptide(L)'
;RTPIFHGKPIDTLTYRQMIGRAGRMGKDTAGESLLICQKNDYKIAKELMSARLEPIESCLSGSGKLKRAILEVIASGVVSTPEDVMLFASCTLYANEEANSLQNPVEEALDFLTKNQFVRLQTLEDASHKYVATSLGKACLSSELHLVYLVTPYSACNQWGNIDWMFYLELWEKLSSSMRRVGDLVGVKDSFLVNASRGKIQTNTNRSYHNLQIHKRFFVALALQDLVNEVSLNEVVAKFNCTRGTLQSLQQSAATFAGMVTSFSKQLGWSNVEILISQFQDRLHFGVNRDLLDLMRLPILNGPRARALYNAGIETLVQLASARVDSIENALHKMAPFESEKEREGETKYEAEQRNKIRTIWVTGKRGLTEKEAAEMLILDARRYLELEMGVVGAKWNKDDDSLSNESESDRSHSKLIEIQDNGSKID
;
A
#
# COMPACT_ATOMS: atom_id res chain seq x y z
N ARG A 1 6.23 -9.75 -29.09
CA ARG A 1 6.46 -8.42 -28.48
C ARG A 1 7.87 -7.95 -28.84
N THR A 2 8.09 -6.65 -29.00
CA THR A 2 9.38 -6.02 -29.39
C THR A 2 10.46 -6.24 -28.32
N PRO A 3 11.76 -6.35 -28.69
CA PRO A 3 12.87 -6.38 -27.73
C PRO A 3 13.18 -5.01 -27.08
N ILE A 4 12.44 -3.95 -27.43
CA ILE A 4 12.65 -2.58 -26.92
C ILE A 4 11.43 -2.12 -26.10
N PHE A 5 11.63 -1.78 -24.84
CA PHE A 5 10.62 -1.23 -23.93
C PHE A 5 10.98 0.22 -23.57
N HIS A 6 10.05 1.16 -23.78
CA HIS A 6 10.26 2.59 -23.51
C HIS A 6 11.53 3.18 -24.16
N GLY A 7 11.88 2.73 -25.37
CA GLY A 7 13.06 3.19 -26.10
C GLY A 7 14.39 2.59 -25.63
N LYS A 8 14.36 1.63 -24.70
CA LYS A 8 15.55 0.90 -24.22
C LYS A 8 15.40 -0.61 -24.45
N PRO A 9 16.50 -1.36 -24.68
CA PRO A 9 16.45 -2.82 -24.68
C PRO A 9 15.84 -3.37 -23.39
N ILE A 10 15.06 -4.44 -23.49
CA ILE A 10 14.54 -5.16 -22.32
C ILE A 10 15.71 -5.75 -21.54
N ASP A 11 15.63 -5.66 -20.21
CA ASP A 11 16.58 -6.28 -19.30
C ASP A 11 16.49 -7.82 -19.31
N THR A 12 17.63 -8.50 -19.22
CA THR A 12 17.75 -9.96 -19.29
C THR A 12 16.91 -10.66 -18.23
N LEU A 13 16.88 -10.15 -16.99
CA LEU A 13 16.07 -10.73 -15.91
C LEU A 13 14.58 -10.63 -16.24
N THR A 14 14.14 -9.45 -16.70
CA THR A 14 12.75 -9.22 -17.11
C THR A 14 12.34 -10.17 -18.24
N TYR A 15 13.20 -10.36 -19.24
CA TYR A 15 12.95 -11.30 -20.34
C TYR A 15 12.83 -12.75 -19.84
N ARG A 16 13.74 -13.20 -18.96
CA ARG A 16 13.69 -14.55 -18.36
C ARG A 16 12.41 -14.76 -17.54
N GLN A 17 11.97 -13.76 -16.78
CA GLN A 17 10.70 -13.81 -16.03
C GLN A 17 9.48 -13.87 -16.96
N MET A 18 9.53 -13.26 -18.14
CA MET A 18 8.44 -13.33 -19.12
C MET A 18 8.35 -14.71 -19.76
N ILE A 19 9.47 -15.23 -20.28
CA ILE A 19 9.47 -16.53 -20.99
C ILE A 19 9.23 -17.70 -20.03
N GLY A 20 9.61 -17.58 -18.75
CA GLY A 20 9.36 -18.59 -17.72
C GLY A 20 7.88 -18.80 -17.37
N ARG A 21 6.97 -17.95 -17.88
CA ARG A 21 5.52 -18.12 -17.75
C ARG A 21 4.91 -18.97 -18.87
N ALA A 22 5.70 -19.37 -19.87
CA ALA A 22 5.23 -20.23 -20.96
C ALA A 22 5.21 -21.71 -20.53
N GLY A 23 4.07 -22.35 -20.69
CA GLY A 23 3.84 -23.77 -20.33
C GLY A 23 3.15 -23.94 -18.99
N ARG A 24 2.00 -24.61 -18.99
CA ARG A 24 1.22 -24.91 -17.78
C ARG A 24 1.51 -26.33 -17.32
N MET A 25 2.04 -26.45 -16.10
CA MET A 25 2.29 -27.72 -15.43
C MET A 25 1.02 -28.58 -15.41
N GLY A 26 1.11 -29.82 -15.91
CA GLY A 26 0.02 -30.80 -15.94
C GLY A 26 -1.03 -30.59 -17.04
N LYS A 27 -0.84 -29.61 -17.94
CA LYS A 27 -1.74 -29.40 -19.09
C LYS A 27 -1.00 -29.41 -20.42
N ASP A 28 0.07 -28.63 -20.52
CA ASP A 28 0.79 -28.44 -21.77
C ASP A 28 1.98 -29.41 -21.84
N THR A 29 2.26 -29.95 -23.03
CA THR A 29 3.41 -30.83 -23.28
C THR A 29 4.73 -30.06 -23.41
N ALA A 30 4.65 -28.79 -23.85
CA ALA A 30 5.76 -27.87 -23.96
C ALA A 30 5.28 -26.41 -23.78
N GLY A 31 6.19 -25.53 -23.36
CA GLY A 31 5.97 -24.08 -23.31
C GLY A 31 6.74 -23.37 -24.41
N GLU A 32 6.05 -22.69 -25.33
CA GLU A 32 6.68 -21.93 -26.41
C GLU A 32 6.67 -20.43 -26.11
N SER A 33 7.76 -19.74 -26.44
CA SER A 33 7.89 -18.28 -26.30
C SER A 33 8.42 -17.65 -27.58
N LEU A 34 7.67 -16.70 -28.13
CA LEU A 34 7.98 -16.02 -29.39
C LEU A 34 8.39 -14.56 -29.15
N LEU A 35 9.68 -14.25 -29.36
CA LEU A 35 10.20 -12.88 -29.38
C LEU A 35 10.07 -12.31 -30.80
N ILE A 36 9.34 -11.21 -30.97
CA ILE A 36 9.08 -10.61 -32.28
C ILE A 36 9.96 -9.37 -32.40
N CYS A 37 10.88 -9.34 -33.38
CA CYS A 37 11.78 -8.22 -33.60
C CYS A 37 11.76 -7.75 -35.06
N GLN A 38 12.08 -6.48 -35.30
CA GLN A 38 12.36 -6.00 -36.65
C GLN A 38 13.80 -6.35 -37.05
N LYS A 39 14.14 -6.22 -38.34
CA LYS A 39 15.50 -6.48 -38.85
C LYS A 39 16.57 -5.66 -38.10
N ASN A 40 16.25 -4.43 -37.75
CA ASN A 40 17.17 -3.52 -37.04
C ASN A 40 17.44 -3.98 -35.60
N ASP A 41 16.47 -4.63 -34.95
CA ASP A 41 16.56 -5.05 -33.54
C ASP A 41 17.04 -6.50 -33.38
N TYR A 42 17.33 -7.18 -34.48
CA TYR A 42 17.68 -8.61 -34.48
C TYR A 42 18.90 -8.90 -33.61
N LYS A 43 19.91 -8.02 -33.59
CA LYS A 43 21.09 -8.17 -32.74
C LYS A 43 20.73 -8.17 -31.26
N ILE A 44 19.92 -7.19 -30.84
CA ILE A 44 19.44 -7.06 -29.46
C ILE A 44 18.64 -8.31 -29.07
N ALA A 45 17.73 -8.76 -29.94
CA ALA A 45 16.93 -9.95 -29.69
C ALA A 45 17.80 -11.22 -29.55
N LYS A 46 18.81 -11.38 -30.41
CA LYS A 46 19.75 -12.50 -30.36
C LYS A 46 20.56 -12.49 -29.07
N GLU A 47 21.09 -11.35 -28.68
CA GLU A 47 21.81 -11.17 -27.42
C GLU A 47 20.92 -11.51 -26.22
N LEU A 48 19.70 -11.00 -26.18
CA LEU A 48 18.73 -11.23 -25.10
C LEU A 48 18.38 -12.72 -24.92
N MET A 49 18.29 -13.48 -26.02
CA MET A 49 18.03 -14.92 -25.99
C MET A 49 19.21 -15.73 -25.43
N SER A 50 20.44 -15.32 -25.78
CA SER A 50 21.66 -16.00 -25.34
C SER A 50 22.23 -15.47 -24.01
N ALA A 51 21.72 -14.35 -23.51
CA ALA A 51 22.23 -13.70 -22.32
C ALA A 51 22.07 -14.59 -21.09
N ARG A 52 23.14 -14.60 -20.29
CA ARG A 52 23.14 -15.17 -18.93
C ARG A 52 22.68 -14.10 -17.95
N LEU A 53 22.12 -14.54 -16.83
CA LEU A 53 21.81 -13.62 -15.75
C LEU A 53 23.11 -13.13 -15.13
N GLU A 54 23.19 -11.83 -14.90
CA GLU A 54 24.28 -11.23 -14.14
C GLU A 54 24.29 -11.79 -12.71
N PRO A 55 25.47 -11.95 -12.07
CA PRO A 55 25.56 -12.31 -10.67
C PRO A 55 24.78 -11.34 -9.77
N ILE A 56 24.27 -11.85 -8.65
CA ILE A 56 23.61 -11.00 -7.65
C ILE A 56 24.69 -10.21 -6.92
N GLU A 57 24.56 -8.88 -6.91
CA GLU A 57 25.44 -7.97 -6.19
C GLU A 57 24.76 -7.43 -4.93
N SER A 58 25.56 -7.12 -3.91
CA SER A 58 25.09 -6.47 -2.70
C SER A 58 24.54 -5.08 -3.00
N CYS A 59 23.30 -4.84 -2.59
CA CYS A 59 22.68 -3.53 -2.73
C CYS A 59 22.98 -2.57 -1.56
N LEU A 60 23.79 -2.98 -0.59
CA LEU A 60 24.22 -2.15 0.54
C LEU A 60 25.29 -1.13 0.16
N SER A 61 25.97 -1.34 -0.97
CA SER A 61 26.82 -0.35 -1.61
C SER A 61 25.96 0.86 -2.05
N GLY A 62 26.30 2.06 -1.59
CA GLY A 62 25.63 3.30 -1.96
C GLY A 62 25.08 4.14 -0.81
N SER A 63 24.74 5.40 -1.12
CA SER A 63 24.37 6.40 -0.13
C SER A 63 23.05 6.08 0.58
N GLY A 64 23.15 5.74 1.87
CA GLY A 64 22.00 5.70 2.80
C GLY A 64 21.44 4.33 3.16
N LYS A 65 21.67 3.27 2.36
CA LYS A 65 21.14 1.93 2.67
C LYS A 65 21.88 1.26 3.82
N LEU A 66 23.22 1.33 3.83
CA LEU A 66 24.03 0.88 4.95
C LEU A 66 23.73 1.67 6.23
N LYS A 67 23.57 2.99 6.11
CA LYS A 67 23.16 3.88 7.22
C LYS A 67 21.81 3.45 7.83
N ARG A 68 20.85 3.11 6.98
CA ARG A 68 19.54 2.60 7.40
C ARG A 68 19.65 1.24 8.09
N ALA A 69 20.38 0.29 7.50
CA ALA A 69 20.57 -1.03 8.08
C ALA A 69 21.23 -0.96 9.47
N ILE A 70 22.29 -0.17 9.60
CA ILE A 70 22.99 0.08 10.88
C ILE A 70 22.05 0.75 11.90
N LEU A 71 21.28 1.76 11.48
CA LEU A 71 20.30 2.41 12.35
C LEU A 71 19.21 1.42 12.83
N GLU A 72 18.71 0.55 11.96
CA GLU A 72 17.67 -0.44 12.30
C GLU A 72 18.17 -1.47 13.33
N VAL A 73 19.39 -2.00 13.19
CA VAL A 73 19.94 -2.97 14.16
C VAL A 73 20.30 -2.34 15.50
N ILE A 74 20.72 -1.07 15.50
CA ILE A 74 20.96 -0.30 16.72
C ILE A 74 19.63 0.05 17.41
N ALA A 75 18.65 0.56 16.65
CA ALA A 75 17.36 0.99 17.19
C ALA A 75 16.50 -0.19 17.68
N SER A 76 16.65 -1.38 17.08
CA SER A 76 16.01 -2.61 17.56
C SER A 76 16.69 -3.21 18.80
N GLY A 77 17.87 -2.72 19.19
CA GLY A 77 18.62 -3.21 20.35
C GLY A 77 19.35 -4.52 20.12
N VAL A 78 19.33 -5.07 18.91
CA VAL A 78 20.05 -6.31 18.52
C VAL A 78 21.56 -6.07 18.53
N VAL A 79 21.98 -4.85 18.20
CA VAL A 79 23.38 -4.41 18.15
C VAL A 79 23.52 -3.20 19.06
N SER A 80 24.47 -3.25 20.00
CA SER A 80 24.61 -2.20 21.03
C SER A 80 26.00 -1.59 21.08
N THR A 81 27.04 -2.36 20.75
CA THR A 81 28.44 -1.93 20.82
C THR A 81 29.05 -1.72 19.42
N PRO A 82 30.14 -0.93 19.29
CA PRO A 82 30.86 -0.79 18.02
C PRO A 82 31.34 -2.12 17.42
N GLU A 83 31.74 -3.07 18.27
CA GLU A 83 32.16 -4.42 17.89
C GLU A 83 31.00 -5.21 17.28
N ASP A 84 29.80 -5.12 17.89
CA ASP A 84 28.59 -5.74 17.36
C ASP A 84 28.19 -5.17 15.98
N VAL A 85 28.38 -3.86 15.77
CA VAL A 85 28.09 -3.21 14.49
C VAL A 85 29.01 -3.75 13.39
N MET A 86 30.30 -3.90 13.70
CA MET A 86 31.28 -4.46 12.77
C MET A 86 31.01 -5.95 12.49
N LEU A 87 30.65 -6.72 13.51
CA LEU A 87 30.24 -8.12 13.36
C LEU A 87 29.02 -8.24 12.46
N PHE A 88 27.97 -7.43 12.69
CA PHE A 88 26.80 -7.38 11.82
C PHE A 88 27.17 -7.07 10.37
N ALA A 89 28.00 -6.05 10.13
CA ALA A 89 28.45 -5.68 8.80
C ALA A 89 29.20 -6.83 8.10
N SER A 90 30.04 -7.56 8.84
CA SER A 90 30.81 -8.71 8.33
C SER A 90 29.93 -9.90 7.91
N CYS A 91 28.72 -10.01 8.45
CA CYS A 91 27.75 -11.06 8.09
C CYS A 91 26.90 -10.72 6.85
N THR A 92 27.06 -9.52 6.26
CA THR A 92 26.29 -9.11 5.08
C THR A 92 26.93 -9.60 3.78
N LEU A 93 26.12 -9.76 2.72
CA LEU A 93 26.63 -10.08 1.37
C LEU A 93 27.68 -9.05 0.90
N TYR A 94 27.54 -7.79 1.33
CA TYR A 94 28.48 -6.71 1.05
C TYR A 94 29.90 -7.04 1.52
N ALA A 95 30.02 -7.66 2.69
CA ALA A 95 31.33 -7.97 3.25
C ALA A 95 32.07 -9.07 2.49
N ASN A 96 31.31 -9.98 1.86
CA ASN A 96 31.86 -11.06 1.05
C ASN A 96 32.34 -10.57 -0.33
N GLU A 97 31.79 -9.45 -0.82
CA GLU A 97 32.15 -8.84 -2.11
C GLU A 97 33.32 -7.83 -1.98
N GLU A 98 33.41 -7.09 -0.85
CA GLU A 98 34.43 -6.06 -0.60
C GLU A 98 35.24 -6.32 0.69
N ALA A 99 35.83 -7.51 0.82
CA ALA A 99 36.48 -8.00 2.05
C ALA A 99 37.59 -7.10 2.65
N ASN A 100 38.14 -6.14 1.90
CA ASN A 100 39.26 -5.29 2.33
C ASN A 100 38.91 -3.82 2.65
N SER A 101 37.63 -3.40 2.54
CA SER A 101 37.24 -1.97 2.67
C SER A 101 36.07 -1.66 3.61
N LEU A 102 35.57 -2.62 4.40
CA LEU A 102 34.36 -2.46 5.24
C LEU A 102 34.45 -1.43 6.37
N GLN A 103 35.64 -1.14 6.90
CA GLN A 103 35.79 -0.21 8.03
C GLN A 103 35.33 1.21 7.66
N ASN A 104 35.72 1.70 6.48
CA ASN A 104 35.48 3.08 6.10
C ASN A 104 33.96 3.39 5.86
N PRO A 105 33.18 2.56 5.14
CA PRO A 105 31.74 2.79 4.94
C PRO A 105 30.90 2.68 6.23
N VAL A 106 31.29 1.78 7.14
CA VAL A 106 30.58 1.59 8.41
C VAL A 106 30.86 2.76 9.37
N GLU A 107 32.11 3.21 9.46
CA GLU A 107 32.50 4.39 10.23
C GLU A 107 31.83 5.66 9.69
N GLU A 108 31.84 5.88 8.37
CA GLU A 108 31.13 7.01 7.74
C GLU A 108 29.62 6.97 8.01
N ALA A 109 29.03 5.77 8.06
CA ALA A 109 27.63 5.61 8.38
C ALA A 109 27.33 5.96 9.85
N LEU A 110 28.15 5.48 10.78
CA LEU A 110 28.03 5.79 12.21
C LEU A 110 28.27 7.27 12.52
N ASP A 111 29.27 7.88 11.87
CA ASP A 111 29.56 9.31 12.01
C ASP A 111 28.39 10.15 11.49
N PHE A 112 27.80 9.78 10.35
CA PHE A 112 26.58 10.43 9.86
C PHE A 112 25.41 10.29 10.85
N LEU A 113 25.18 9.09 11.38
CA LEU A 113 24.08 8.84 12.32
C LEU A 113 24.26 9.60 13.64
N THR A 114 25.50 9.71 14.11
CA THR A 114 25.87 10.44 15.33
C THR A 114 25.76 11.95 15.14
N LYS A 115 26.30 12.49 14.04
CA LYS A 115 26.22 13.93 13.70
C LYS A 115 24.78 14.40 13.56
N ASN A 116 23.90 13.59 12.96
CA ASN A 116 22.50 13.94 12.77
C ASN A 116 21.60 13.56 13.96
N GLN A 117 22.17 13.17 15.10
CA GLN A 117 21.43 12.77 16.31
C GLN A 117 20.44 11.62 16.05
N PHE A 118 20.64 10.77 15.05
CA PHE A 118 19.84 9.54 14.93
C PHE A 118 20.25 8.51 15.96
N VAL A 119 21.53 8.52 16.35
CA VAL A 119 22.11 7.65 17.37
C VAL A 119 23.03 8.48 18.26
N ARG A 120 23.05 8.19 19.56
CA ARG A 120 23.92 8.78 20.57
C ARG A 120 24.77 7.68 21.19
N LEU A 121 26.05 7.96 21.38
CA LEU A 121 26.93 7.12 22.20
C LEU A 121 26.69 7.45 23.67
N GLN A 122 26.28 6.48 24.46
CA GLN A 122 26.14 6.56 25.91
C GLN A 122 27.29 5.76 26.55
N THR A 123 28.07 6.41 27.41
CA THR A 123 29.11 5.75 28.19
C THR A 123 28.47 5.17 29.45
N LEU A 124 28.60 3.85 29.64
CA LEU A 124 28.15 3.12 30.82
C LEU A 124 29.18 3.25 31.96
N GLU A 125 28.77 2.91 33.18
CA GLU A 125 29.59 3.01 34.41
C GLU A 125 30.89 2.18 34.32
N ASP A 126 30.92 1.14 33.48
CA ASP A 126 32.06 0.25 33.25
C ASP A 126 33.01 0.71 32.13
N ALA A 127 32.95 1.99 31.73
CA ALA A 127 33.71 2.57 30.61
C ALA A 127 33.40 1.97 29.21
N SER A 128 32.32 1.20 29.07
CA SER A 128 31.83 0.68 27.78
C SER A 128 30.92 1.67 27.05
N HIS A 129 30.93 1.66 25.72
CA HIS A 129 30.14 2.55 24.87
C HIS A 129 28.95 1.84 24.25
N LYS A 130 27.74 2.40 24.43
CA LYS A 130 26.49 1.88 23.86
C LYS A 130 25.82 2.90 22.95
N TYR A 131 25.39 2.47 21.77
CA TYR A 131 24.59 3.31 20.87
C TYR A 131 23.10 3.30 21.26
N VAL A 132 22.46 4.48 21.29
CA VAL A 132 21.04 4.69 21.63
C VAL A 132 20.39 5.71 20.69
N ALA A 133 19.23 5.42 20.09
CA ALA A 133 18.54 6.34 19.19
C ALA A 133 17.95 7.59 19.91
N THR A 134 17.90 8.77 19.27
CA THR A 134 17.44 10.03 19.92
C THR A 134 16.08 10.54 19.43
N SER A 135 15.37 11.27 20.30
CA SER A 135 13.96 11.70 20.21
C SER A 135 13.67 13.02 19.44
N LEU A 136 14.32 13.29 18.31
CA LEU A 136 14.27 14.59 17.60
C LEU A 136 13.21 14.69 16.49
N GLY A 137 12.24 15.63 16.41
CA GLY A 137 11.64 16.57 17.34
C GLY A 137 10.57 17.41 16.60
N LYS A 138 9.30 17.25 16.97
CA LYS A 138 8.15 18.20 16.93
C LYS A 138 8.00 19.15 15.72
N ALA A 139 6.94 18.96 14.92
CA ALA A 139 6.34 20.06 14.14
C ALA A 139 4.82 19.92 13.91
N CYS A 140 4.11 20.88 14.53
CA CYS A 140 2.82 21.52 14.23
C CYS A 140 1.70 20.75 13.52
N LEU A 141 0.57 20.59 14.19
CA LEU A 141 -0.70 20.17 13.60
C LEU A 141 -1.63 21.38 13.50
N SER A 142 -1.80 21.93 12.30
CA SER A 142 -2.79 22.99 12.06
C SER A 142 -3.86 22.57 11.03
N SER A 143 -3.62 21.50 10.26
CA SER A 143 -4.59 20.92 9.31
C SER A 143 -4.28 19.45 9.00
N GLU A 144 -5.30 18.72 8.55
CA GLU A 144 -5.16 17.30 8.11
C GLU A 144 -4.18 17.15 6.94
N LEU A 145 -4.07 18.16 6.07
CA LEU A 145 -3.12 18.15 4.94
C LEU A 145 -1.66 18.04 5.41
N HIS A 146 -1.33 18.63 6.56
CA HIS A 146 0.03 18.50 7.08
C HIS A 146 0.31 17.08 7.58
N LEU A 147 -0.67 16.40 8.18
CA LEU A 147 -0.57 14.97 8.51
C LEU A 147 -0.37 14.13 7.26
N VAL A 148 -1.16 14.39 6.22
CA VAL A 148 -1.06 13.71 4.91
C VAL A 148 0.33 13.92 4.31
N TYR A 149 0.86 15.14 4.37
CA TYR A 149 2.21 15.43 3.89
C TYR A 149 3.28 14.63 4.65
N LEU A 150 3.19 14.59 5.98
CA LEU A 150 4.15 13.87 6.83
C LEU A 150 4.20 12.38 6.49
N VAL A 151 3.06 11.77 6.17
CA VAL A 151 2.95 10.35 5.83
C VAL A 151 3.02 10.04 4.33
N THR A 152 3.10 11.06 3.46
CA THR A 152 3.34 10.87 2.03
C THR A 152 4.78 10.37 1.80
N PRO A 153 5.00 9.16 1.24
CA PRO A 153 6.34 8.61 1.04
C PRO A 153 7.10 9.28 -0.12
N TYR A 154 8.39 9.58 0.09
CA TYR A 154 9.26 10.11 -0.97
C TYR A 154 9.43 9.14 -2.16
N SER A 155 9.42 7.83 -1.91
CA SER A 155 9.56 6.81 -2.95
C SER A 155 8.42 6.84 -3.97
N ALA A 156 7.18 7.05 -3.50
CA ALA A 156 6.00 7.15 -4.36
C ALA A 156 6.03 8.41 -5.25
N CYS A 157 6.66 9.49 -4.77
CA CYS A 157 6.78 10.75 -5.52
C CYS A 157 7.67 10.63 -6.77
N ASN A 158 8.63 9.70 -6.75
CA ASN A 158 9.51 9.42 -7.89
C ASN A 158 8.84 8.53 -8.94
N GLN A 159 7.88 7.70 -8.52
CA GLN A 159 7.11 6.83 -9.42
C GLN A 159 5.95 7.56 -10.10
N TRP A 160 5.57 8.73 -9.57
CA TRP A 160 4.60 9.59 -10.22
C TRP A 160 5.12 10.05 -11.57
N GLY A 161 4.25 10.00 -12.59
CA GLY A 161 4.58 10.42 -13.95
C GLY A 161 4.97 11.90 -14.04
N ASN A 162 5.17 12.39 -15.27
CA ASN A 162 5.44 13.82 -15.47
C ASN A 162 4.26 14.66 -14.96
N ILE A 163 4.54 15.47 -13.94
CA ILE A 163 3.59 16.42 -13.37
C ILE A 163 3.41 17.57 -14.37
N ASP A 164 2.16 17.90 -14.67
CA ASP A 164 1.84 19.13 -15.36
C ASP A 164 1.96 20.30 -14.37
N TRP A 165 3.07 21.04 -14.50
CA TRP A 165 3.38 22.19 -13.65
C TRP A 165 2.45 23.39 -13.88
N MET A 166 1.84 23.49 -15.06
CA MET A 166 0.86 24.54 -15.33
C MET A 166 -0.44 24.25 -14.58
N PHE A 167 -0.91 23.00 -14.65
CA PHE A 167 -2.04 22.54 -13.83
C PHE A 167 -1.75 22.68 -12.32
N TYR A 168 -0.53 22.34 -11.87
CA TYR A 168 -0.19 22.47 -10.47
C TYR A 168 -0.20 23.94 -10.00
N LEU A 169 0.25 24.88 -10.84
CA LEU A 169 0.17 26.31 -10.52
C LEU A 169 -1.30 26.77 -10.39
N GLU A 170 -2.18 26.34 -11.30
CA GLU A 170 -3.62 26.63 -11.21
C GLU A 170 -4.26 26.02 -9.95
N LEU A 171 -3.89 24.78 -9.62
CA LEU A 171 -4.34 24.11 -8.40
C LEU A 171 -3.89 24.89 -7.16
N TRP A 172 -2.64 25.35 -7.13
CA TRP A 172 -2.04 26.13 -6.05
C TRP A 172 -2.78 27.45 -5.80
N GLU A 173 -3.19 28.15 -6.87
CA GLU A 173 -3.97 29.38 -6.78
C GLU A 173 -5.40 29.14 -6.23
N LYS A 174 -5.98 27.96 -6.52
CA LYS A 174 -7.31 27.56 -6.03
C LYS A 174 -7.30 26.97 -4.61
N LEU A 175 -6.14 26.76 -4.00
CA LEU A 175 -6.06 26.22 -2.63
C LEU A 175 -6.66 27.20 -1.61
N SER A 176 -7.34 26.66 -0.62
CA SER A 176 -7.79 27.42 0.55
C SER A 176 -6.60 28.06 1.28
N SER A 177 -6.85 29.16 2.00
CA SER A 177 -5.82 29.88 2.76
C SER A 177 -5.14 29.01 3.83
N SER A 178 -5.84 28.03 4.40
CA SER A 178 -5.29 27.06 5.35
C SER A 178 -4.34 26.08 4.66
N MET A 179 -4.70 25.53 3.50
CA MET A 179 -3.85 24.62 2.73
C MET A 179 -2.61 25.32 2.17
N ARG A 180 -2.75 26.57 1.71
CA ARG A 180 -1.62 27.36 1.22
C ARG A 180 -0.59 27.63 2.32
N ARG A 181 -1.03 27.94 3.54
CA ARG A 181 -0.15 28.08 4.71
C ARG A 181 0.65 26.82 5.01
N VAL A 182 0.07 25.63 4.81
CA VAL A 182 0.80 24.36 4.95
C VAL A 182 1.86 24.22 3.87
N GLY A 183 1.53 24.55 2.62
CA GLY A 183 2.48 24.55 1.52
C GLY A 183 3.66 25.48 1.78
N ASP A 184 3.41 26.70 2.25
CA ASP A 184 4.44 27.67 2.63
C ASP A 184 5.34 27.13 3.76
N LEU A 185 4.74 26.51 4.78
CA LEU A 185 5.44 25.93 5.93
C LEU A 185 6.35 24.76 5.52
N VAL A 186 5.87 23.93 4.59
CA VAL A 186 6.62 22.79 4.02
C VAL A 186 7.74 23.26 3.07
N GLY A 187 7.65 24.48 2.53
CA GLY A 187 8.66 25.08 1.66
C GLY A 187 8.29 25.10 0.17
N VAL A 188 7.01 24.97 -0.17
CA VAL A 188 6.49 25.23 -1.51
C VAL A 188 6.58 26.73 -1.79
N LYS A 189 7.07 27.11 -2.97
CA LYS A 189 7.26 28.51 -3.37
C LYS A 189 6.59 28.80 -4.71
N ASP A 190 5.83 29.88 -4.78
CA ASP A 190 5.21 30.36 -6.02
C ASP A 190 6.25 30.58 -7.13
N SER A 191 7.42 31.15 -6.78
CA SER A 191 8.51 31.39 -7.73
C SER A 191 9.07 30.11 -8.35
N PHE A 192 9.05 28.99 -7.62
CA PHE A 192 9.45 27.70 -8.17
C PHE A 192 8.38 27.17 -9.13
N LEU A 193 7.11 27.22 -8.75
CA LEU A 193 5.99 26.74 -9.58
C LEU A 193 5.91 27.51 -10.91
N VAL A 194 6.07 28.84 -10.89
CA VAL A 194 6.09 29.69 -12.09
C VAL A 194 7.30 29.38 -12.98
N ASN A 195 8.46 29.09 -12.40
CA ASN A 195 9.64 28.70 -13.21
C ASN A 195 9.49 27.30 -13.80
N ALA A 196 8.89 26.37 -13.04
CA ALA A 196 8.64 25.01 -13.47
C ALA A 196 7.59 24.95 -14.59
N SER A 197 6.51 25.75 -14.52
CA SER A 197 5.51 25.86 -15.59
C SER A 197 6.09 26.42 -16.89
N ARG A 198 7.14 27.24 -16.79
CA ARG A 198 7.93 27.75 -17.93
C ARG A 198 9.01 26.78 -18.42
N GLY A 199 9.07 25.56 -17.89
CA GLY A 199 10.04 24.52 -18.26
C GLY A 199 11.46 24.76 -17.73
N LYS A 200 11.67 25.75 -16.84
CA LYS A 200 12.99 26.10 -16.29
C LYS A 200 13.26 25.37 -14.98
N ILE A 201 13.26 24.04 -15.01
CA ILE A 201 13.56 23.23 -13.81
C ILE A 201 15.06 22.99 -13.74
N GLN A 202 15.70 23.58 -12.73
CA GLN A 202 17.12 23.34 -12.46
C GLN A 202 17.28 22.09 -11.59
N THR A 203 17.97 21.06 -12.09
CA THR A 203 18.25 19.82 -11.34
C THR A 203 19.75 19.59 -11.09
N ASN A 204 20.60 20.51 -11.53
CA ASN A 204 22.06 20.31 -11.58
C ASN A 204 22.75 20.30 -10.20
N THR A 205 22.08 20.71 -9.13
CA THR A 205 22.64 20.78 -7.78
C THR A 205 21.76 20.00 -6.81
N ASN A 206 22.36 19.33 -5.83
CA ASN A 206 21.65 18.60 -4.76
C ASN A 206 20.56 19.46 -4.09
N ARG A 207 20.83 20.75 -3.87
CA ARG A 207 19.86 21.71 -3.32
C ARG A 207 18.65 21.92 -4.23
N SER A 208 18.87 22.02 -5.54
CA SER A 208 17.79 22.23 -6.51
C SER A 208 16.95 20.96 -6.69
N TYR A 209 17.59 19.79 -6.64
CA TYR A 209 16.88 18.50 -6.61
C TYR A 209 16.03 18.33 -5.35
N HIS A 210 16.55 18.69 -4.17
CA HIS A 210 15.78 18.67 -2.92
C HIS A 210 14.55 19.59 -2.99
N ASN A 211 14.71 20.82 -3.51
CA ASN A 211 13.57 21.72 -3.73
C ASN A 211 12.51 21.11 -4.65
N LEU A 212 12.92 20.47 -5.75
CA LEU A 212 12.00 19.76 -6.64
C LEU A 212 11.22 18.67 -5.88
N GLN A 213 11.89 17.90 -5.03
CA GLN A 213 11.26 16.83 -4.25
C GLN A 213 10.22 17.35 -3.25
N ILE A 214 10.47 18.50 -2.61
CA ILE A 214 9.46 19.14 -1.73
C ILE A 214 8.18 19.45 -2.51
N HIS A 215 8.30 20.06 -3.69
CA HIS A 215 7.16 20.45 -4.51
C HIS A 215 6.41 19.25 -5.08
N LYS A 216 7.14 18.21 -5.52
CA LYS A 216 6.55 16.93 -5.95
C LYS A 216 5.79 16.26 -4.81
N ARG A 217 6.40 16.18 -3.62
CA ARG A 217 5.77 15.56 -2.46
C ARG A 217 4.50 16.28 -2.04
N PHE A 218 4.48 17.62 -2.08
CA PHE A 218 3.27 18.38 -1.77
C PHE A 218 2.16 18.13 -2.80
N PHE A 219 2.48 18.06 -4.09
CA PHE A 219 1.52 17.71 -5.13
C PHE A 219 0.89 16.33 -4.90
N VAL A 220 1.71 15.33 -4.58
CA VAL A 220 1.25 13.97 -4.27
C VAL A 220 0.42 13.95 -2.98
N ALA A 221 0.78 14.75 -1.97
CA ALA A 221 -0.01 14.88 -0.75
C ALA A 221 -1.40 15.48 -1.01
N LEU A 222 -1.55 16.40 -1.96
CA LEU A 222 -2.87 16.92 -2.38
C LEU A 222 -3.74 15.82 -3.00
N ALA A 223 -3.17 14.95 -3.83
CA ALA A 223 -3.90 13.81 -4.39
C ALA A 223 -4.34 12.84 -3.29
N LEU A 224 -3.47 12.59 -2.31
CA LEU A 224 -3.79 11.74 -1.17
C LEU A 224 -4.85 12.38 -0.24
N GLN A 225 -4.85 13.70 -0.09
CA GLN A 225 -5.87 14.43 0.66
C GLN A 225 -7.26 14.27 0.03
N ASP A 226 -7.36 14.35 -1.30
CA ASP A 226 -8.63 14.15 -2.00
C ASP A 226 -9.16 12.71 -1.77
N LEU A 227 -8.28 11.71 -1.77
CA LEU A 227 -8.66 10.32 -1.44
C LEU A 227 -9.20 10.17 -0.03
N VAL A 228 -8.52 10.76 0.96
CA VAL A 228 -8.96 10.70 2.37
C VAL A 228 -10.30 11.41 2.57
N ASN A 229 -10.59 12.41 1.74
CA ASN A 229 -11.86 13.12 1.72
C ASN A 229 -12.94 12.42 0.87
N GLU A 230 -12.73 11.14 0.50
CA GLU A 230 -13.68 10.31 -0.26
C GLU A 230 -14.00 10.78 -1.68
N VAL A 231 -13.10 11.56 -2.28
CA VAL A 231 -13.19 11.83 -3.73
C VAL A 231 -12.94 10.51 -4.46
N SER A 232 -13.78 10.20 -5.44
CA SER A 232 -13.72 8.90 -6.13
C SER A 232 -12.37 8.71 -6.82
N LEU A 233 -11.86 7.47 -6.84
CA LEU A 233 -10.58 7.14 -7.49
C LEU A 233 -10.53 7.63 -8.95
N ASN A 234 -11.66 7.59 -9.66
CA ASN A 234 -11.75 8.02 -11.05
C ASN A 234 -11.64 9.54 -11.20
N GLU A 235 -12.27 10.30 -10.29
CA GLU A 235 -12.15 11.76 -10.26
C GLU A 235 -10.73 12.21 -9.93
N VAL A 236 -10.09 11.58 -8.95
CA VAL A 236 -8.69 11.90 -8.60
C VAL A 236 -7.73 11.52 -9.73
N VAL A 237 -7.94 10.37 -10.37
CA VAL A 237 -7.19 9.96 -11.58
C VAL A 237 -7.30 10.99 -12.69
N ALA A 238 -8.51 11.46 -12.97
CA ALA A 238 -8.75 12.49 -13.98
C ALA A 238 -8.15 13.84 -13.59
N LYS A 239 -8.28 14.24 -12.32
CA LYS A 239 -7.79 15.52 -11.80
C LYS A 239 -6.27 15.61 -11.79
N PHE A 240 -5.57 14.57 -11.34
CA PHE A 240 -4.10 14.58 -11.21
C PHE A 240 -3.37 13.91 -12.38
N ASN A 241 -4.10 13.53 -13.43
CA ASN A 241 -3.59 12.88 -14.63
C ASN A 241 -2.65 11.68 -14.32
N CYS A 242 -3.11 10.78 -13.45
CA CYS A 242 -2.33 9.63 -12.99
C CYS A 242 -3.05 8.31 -13.29
N THR A 243 -2.35 7.18 -13.24
CA THR A 243 -3.02 5.88 -13.42
C THR A 243 -3.67 5.42 -12.12
N ARG A 244 -4.80 4.71 -12.21
CA ARG A 244 -5.48 4.13 -11.04
C ARG A 244 -4.55 3.26 -10.20
N GLY A 245 -3.68 2.47 -10.85
CA GLY A 245 -2.70 1.63 -10.15
C GLY A 245 -1.67 2.45 -9.36
N THR A 246 -1.18 3.56 -9.92
CA THR A 246 -0.28 4.48 -9.20
C THR A 246 -0.95 5.04 -7.96
N LEU A 247 -2.21 5.46 -8.09
CA LEU A 247 -2.97 6.07 -6.99
C LEU A 247 -3.28 5.06 -5.87
N GLN A 248 -3.66 3.83 -6.23
CA GLN A 248 -3.86 2.74 -5.26
C GLN A 248 -2.55 2.34 -4.55
N SER A 249 -1.45 2.26 -5.30
CA SER A 249 -0.12 2.01 -4.73
C SER A 249 0.33 3.13 -3.78
N LEU A 250 0.06 4.39 -4.14
CA LEU A 250 0.31 5.53 -3.26
C LEU A 250 -0.48 5.39 -1.96
N GLN A 251 -1.78 5.11 -2.04
CA GLN A 251 -2.64 4.95 -0.86
C GLN A 251 -2.12 3.85 0.09
N GLN A 252 -1.81 2.67 -0.46
CA GLN A 252 -1.30 1.55 0.33
C GLN A 252 0.09 1.84 0.94
N SER A 253 0.98 2.44 0.16
CA SER A 253 2.32 2.80 0.64
C SER A 253 2.28 3.91 1.70
N ALA A 254 1.38 4.90 1.57
CA ALA A 254 1.17 5.94 2.55
C ALA A 254 0.57 5.40 3.85
N ALA A 255 -0.39 4.47 3.80
CA ALA A 255 -0.93 3.80 4.98
C ALA A 255 0.16 3.00 5.73
N THR A 256 0.99 2.25 4.99
CA THR A 256 2.12 1.51 5.57
C THR A 256 3.15 2.46 6.18
N PHE A 257 3.44 3.58 5.51
CA PHE A 257 4.35 4.59 6.00
C PHE A 257 3.80 5.32 7.22
N ALA A 258 2.50 5.60 7.29
CA ALA A 258 1.84 6.13 8.47
C ALA A 258 2.06 5.22 9.68
N GLY A 259 1.91 3.89 9.54
CA GLY A 259 2.21 2.94 10.61
C GLY A 259 3.67 2.96 11.07
N MET A 260 4.61 3.16 10.14
CA MET A 260 6.03 3.38 10.49
C MET A 260 6.23 4.68 11.26
N VAL A 261 5.60 5.79 10.83
CA VAL A 261 5.70 7.08 11.53
C VAL A 261 5.04 7.03 12.91
N THR A 262 3.93 6.29 13.07
CA THR A 262 3.30 6.04 14.38
C THR A 262 4.25 5.31 15.31
N SER A 263 4.83 4.20 14.86
CA SER A 263 5.78 3.40 15.65
C SER A 263 7.03 4.20 16.01
N PHE A 264 7.54 4.99 15.06
CA PHE A 264 8.66 5.90 15.30
C PHE A 264 8.30 6.97 16.33
N SER A 265 7.15 7.64 16.19
CA SER A 265 6.69 8.67 17.14
C SER A 265 6.53 8.10 18.55
N LYS A 266 6.05 6.87 18.67
CA LYS A 266 5.95 6.15 19.95
C LYS A 266 7.32 5.94 20.60
N GLN A 267 8.31 5.48 19.84
CA GLN A 267 9.68 5.26 20.33
C GLN A 267 10.33 6.57 20.81
N LEU A 268 10.01 7.70 20.19
CA LEU A 268 10.52 9.02 20.60
C LEU A 268 9.73 9.68 21.73
N GLY A 269 8.68 9.04 22.25
CA GLY A 269 7.82 9.59 23.29
C GLY A 269 6.93 10.74 22.81
N TRP A 270 6.65 10.82 21.50
CA TRP A 270 5.78 11.85 20.92
C TRP A 270 4.32 11.40 20.90
N SER A 271 3.74 11.20 22.08
CA SER A 271 2.38 10.66 22.22
C SER A 271 1.33 11.44 21.44
N ASN A 272 1.45 12.77 21.34
CA ASN A 272 0.49 13.59 20.59
C ASN A 272 0.52 13.27 19.08
N VAL A 273 1.71 13.12 18.50
CA VAL A 273 1.87 12.82 17.07
C VAL A 273 1.50 11.36 16.80
N GLU A 274 1.91 10.46 17.69
CA GLU A 274 1.52 9.04 17.65
C GLU A 274 0.00 8.88 17.59
N ILE A 275 -0.75 9.51 18.49
CA ILE A 275 -2.21 9.42 18.54
C ILE A 275 -2.84 9.98 17.25
N LEU A 276 -2.30 11.08 16.72
CA LEU A 276 -2.87 11.72 15.53
C LEU A 276 -2.61 10.91 14.25
N ILE A 277 -1.42 10.33 14.11
CA ILE A 277 -1.08 9.51 12.94
C ILE A 277 -1.73 8.12 13.03
N SER A 278 -1.82 7.52 14.23
CA SER A 278 -2.47 6.22 14.40
C SER A 278 -3.94 6.25 14.00
N GLN A 279 -4.67 7.29 14.40
CA GLN A 279 -6.07 7.50 13.98
C GLN A 279 -6.22 7.77 12.47
N PHE A 280 -5.17 8.27 11.83
CA PHE A 280 -5.18 8.61 10.41
C PHE A 280 -4.80 7.42 9.50
N GLN A 281 -4.13 6.41 10.06
CA GLN A 281 -3.66 5.23 9.31
C GLN A 281 -4.81 4.48 8.63
N ASP A 282 -5.90 4.20 9.36
CA ASP A 282 -7.05 3.47 8.81
C ASP A 282 -7.80 4.30 7.76
N ARG A 283 -7.92 5.62 7.99
CA ARG A 283 -8.49 6.55 7.00
C ARG A 283 -7.71 6.54 5.70
N LEU A 284 -6.39 6.51 5.75
CA LEU A 284 -5.54 6.38 4.58
C LEU A 284 -5.68 5.02 3.90
N HIS A 285 -5.66 3.94 4.67
CA HIS A 285 -5.74 2.59 4.13
C HIS A 285 -7.01 2.38 3.30
N PHE A 286 -8.14 2.83 3.84
CA PHE A 286 -9.45 2.67 3.19
C PHE A 286 -9.84 3.84 2.29
N GLY A 287 -9.24 5.03 2.47
CA GLY A 287 -9.61 6.24 1.73
C GLY A 287 -10.98 6.76 2.14
N VAL A 288 -11.24 6.80 3.45
CA VAL A 288 -12.53 7.19 4.02
C VAL A 288 -12.40 8.28 5.09
N ASN A 289 -13.49 9.01 5.31
CA ASN A 289 -13.63 9.86 6.47
C ASN A 289 -13.81 9.04 7.75
N ARG A 290 -13.62 9.73 8.88
CA ARG A 290 -13.60 9.13 10.21
C ARG A 290 -14.92 8.45 10.61
N ASP A 291 -16.04 8.95 10.11
CA ASP A 291 -17.38 8.45 10.38
C ASP A 291 -17.60 7.01 9.88
N LEU A 292 -16.90 6.60 8.82
CA LEU A 292 -17.01 5.24 8.27
C LEU A 292 -16.11 4.21 8.95
N LEU A 293 -15.23 4.62 9.87
CA LEU A 293 -14.22 3.72 10.45
C LEU A 293 -14.83 2.56 11.22
N ASP A 294 -16.01 2.73 11.84
CA ASP A 294 -16.69 1.63 12.54
C ASP A 294 -17.13 0.54 11.55
N LEU A 295 -17.80 0.93 10.47
CA LEU A 295 -18.23 0.00 9.40
C LEU A 295 -17.05 -0.68 8.72
N MET A 296 -15.96 0.05 8.48
CA MET A 296 -14.76 -0.44 7.79
C MET A 296 -13.97 -1.50 8.58
N ARG A 297 -14.33 -1.79 9.83
CA ARG A 297 -13.81 -2.94 10.59
C ARG A 297 -14.19 -4.28 9.97
N LEU A 298 -15.29 -4.33 9.20
CA LEU A 298 -15.71 -5.53 8.49
C LEU A 298 -14.91 -5.71 7.18
N PRO A 299 -14.17 -6.81 7.00
CA PRO A 299 -13.34 -7.03 5.81
C PRO A 299 -14.11 -7.08 4.48
N ILE A 300 -15.40 -7.39 4.54
CA ILE A 300 -16.28 -7.49 3.36
C ILE A 300 -16.72 -6.10 2.85
N LEU A 301 -16.64 -5.06 3.68
CA LEU A 301 -16.99 -3.70 3.33
C LEU A 301 -15.82 -2.97 2.67
N ASN A 302 -16.15 -2.10 1.73
CA ASN A 302 -15.22 -1.17 1.09
C ASN A 302 -15.72 0.27 1.32
N GLY A 303 -14.87 1.27 1.09
CA GLY A 303 -15.21 2.68 1.33
C GLY A 303 -16.55 3.11 0.70
N PRO A 304 -16.78 2.87 -0.61
CA PRO A 304 -18.06 3.19 -1.22
C PRO A 304 -19.25 2.49 -0.55
N ARG A 305 -19.12 1.21 -0.14
CA ARG A 305 -20.24 0.42 0.44
C ARG A 305 -20.55 0.91 1.83
N ALA A 306 -19.52 1.18 2.62
CA ALA A 306 -19.68 1.84 3.91
C ALA A 306 -20.38 3.20 3.75
N ARG A 307 -20.00 4.02 2.75
CA ARG A 307 -20.68 5.31 2.50
C ARG A 307 -22.14 5.14 2.08
N ALA A 308 -22.46 4.15 1.25
CA ALA A 308 -23.83 3.88 0.85
C ALA A 308 -24.71 3.45 2.04
N LEU A 309 -24.18 2.62 2.94
CA LEU A 309 -24.84 2.22 4.18
C LEU A 309 -25.01 3.40 5.14
N TYR A 310 -23.97 4.22 5.30
CA TYR A 310 -24.01 5.42 6.13
C TYR A 310 -25.09 6.41 5.64
N ASN A 311 -25.15 6.65 4.33
CA ASN A 311 -26.18 7.51 3.72
C ASN A 311 -27.59 6.92 3.84
N ALA A 312 -27.72 5.62 4.07
CA ALA A 312 -28.99 4.94 4.37
C ALA A 312 -29.35 4.96 5.86
N GLY A 313 -28.53 5.60 6.72
CA GLY A 313 -28.74 5.71 8.16
C GLY A 313 -28.17 4.54 8.98
N ILE A 314 -27.38 3.67 8.35
CA ILE A 314 -26.66 2.57 9.03
C ILE A 314 -25.22 3.04 9.24
N GLU A 315 -24.97 3.68 10.38
CA GLU A 315 -23.69 4.33 10.70
C GLU A 315 -22.75 3.44 11.51
N THR A 316 -23.30 2.47 12.26
CA THR A 316 -22.53 1.63 13.20
C THR A 316 -22.72 0.14 12.93
N LEU A 317 -21.76 -0.66 13.39
CA LEU A 317 -21.84 -2.13 13.29
C LEU A 317 -23.04 -2.70 14.04
N VAL A 318 -23.42 -2.08 15.17
CA VAL A 318 -24.61 -2.47 15.95
C VAL A 318 -25.89 -2.24 15.14
N GLN A 319 -26.00 -1.09 14.48
CA GLN A 319 -27.12 -0.83 13.58
C GLN A 319 -27.13 -1.83 12.43
N LEU A 320 -25.97 -2.12 11.82
CA LEU A 320 -25.86 -3.09 10.73
C LEU A 320 -26.30 -4.51 11.16
N ALA A 321 -25.92 -4.96 12.35
CA ALA A 321 -26.30 -6.28 12.89
C ALA A 321 -27.81 -6.41 13.17
N SER A 322 -28.46 -5.29 13.48
CA SER A 322 -29.90 -5.20 13.77
C SER A 322 -30.77 -4.81 12.56
N ALA A 323 -30.14 -4.39 11.45
CA ALA A 323 -30.83 -3.92 10.26
C ALA A 323 -31.54 -5.07 9.52
N ARG A 324 -32.61 -4.71 8.80
CA ARG A 324 -33.31 -5.64 7.90
C ARG A 324 -32.53 -5.83 6.61
N VAL A 325 -32.56 -7.05 6.07
CA VAL A 325 -31.92 -7.42 4.79
C VAL A 325 -32.32 -6.45 3.68
N ASP A 326 -33.62 -6.18 3.52
CA ASP A 326 -34.16 -5.29 2.48
C ASP A 326 -33.56 -3.88 2.53
N SER A 327 -33.27 -3.36 3.72
CA SER A 327 -32.70 -2.01 3.87
C SER A 327 -31.28 -1.94 3.34
N ILE A 328 -30.49 -2.99 3.60
CA ILE A 328 -29.10 -3.11 3.15
C ILE A 328 -29.07 -3.37 1.66
N GLU A 329 -29.94 -4.26 1.16
CA GLU A 329 -30.08 -4.54 -0.27
C GLU A 329 -30.39 -3.26 -1.05
N ASN A 330 -31.36 -2.46 -0.60
CA ASN A 330 -31.69 -1.18 -1.22
C ASN A 330 -30.53 -0.17 -1.19
N ALA A 331 -29.73 -0.16 -0.13
CA ALA A 331 -28.54 0.70 -0.04
C ALA A 331 -27.45 0.27 -1.04
N LEU A 332 -27.23 -1.04 -1.19
CA LEU A 332 -26.30 -1.61 -2.16
C LEU A 332 -26.77 -1.40 -3.61
N HIS A 333 -28.06 -1.55 -3.86
CA HIS A 333 -28.67 -1.34 -5.18
C HIS A 333 -28.48 0.11 -5.67
N LYS A 334 -28.56 1.10 -4.76
CA LYS A 334 -28.36 2.52 -5.11
C LYS A 334 -26.92 2.88 -5.47
N MET A 335 -25.95 2.07 -5.07
CA MET A 335 -24.54 2.32 -5.38
C MET A 335 -24.19 1.96 -6.82
N ALA A 336 -24.75 0.87 -7.34
CA ALA A 336 -24.23 0.24 -8.54
C ALA A 336 -24.13 1.27 -9.67
N PRO A 337 -22.91 1.56 -10.18
CA PRO A 337 -22.79 2.41 -11.34
C PRO A 337 -23.60 1.78 -12.46
N PHE A 338 -24.33 2.60 -13.21
CA PHE A 338 -25.07 2.14 -14.39
C PHE A 338 -24.05 1.59 -15.41
N GLU A 339 -23.74 0.30 -15.34
CA GLU A 339 -23.00 -0.38 -16.40
C GLU A 339 -23.90 -0.40 -17.61
N SER A 340 -23.48 0.27 -18.70
CA SER A 340 -24.21 0.21 -19.95
C SER A 340 -24.44 -1.25 -20.33
N GLU A 341 -25.64 -1.59 -20.80
CA GLU A 341 -26.02 -2.92 -21.28
C GLU A 341 -25.19 -3.43 -22.48
N LYS A 342 -24.14 -2.71 -22.88
CA LYS A 342 -23.25 -3.07 -23.98
C LYS A 342 -22.43 -4.31 -23.63
N GLU A 343 -22.27 -5.17 -24.64
CA GLU A 343 -21.36 -6.31 -24.65
C GLU A 343 -19.93 -5.81 -24.43
N ARG A 344 -19.19 -6.46 -23.52
CA ARG A 344 -17.75 -6.24 -23.36
C ARG A 344 -17.02 -6.90 -24.54
N GLU A 345 -15.84 -6.39 -24.91
CA GLU A 345 -15.04 -7.02 -25.98
C GLU A 345 -14.70 -8.48 -25.61
N GLY A 346 -15.18 -9.42 -26.44
CA GLY A 346 -15.00 -10.86 -26.26
C GLY A 346 -16.09 -11.57 -25.44
N GLU A 347 -17.16 -10.88 -25.04
CA GLU A 347 -18.30 -11.44 -24.31
C GLU A 347 -19.38 -11.95 -25.29
N THR A 348 -19.94 -13.14 -25.03
CA THR A 348 -21.05 -13.68 -25.83
C THR A 348 -22.36 -12.98 -25.45
N LYS A 349 -23.30 -12.82 -26.40
CA LYS A 349 -24.66 -12.29 -26.12
C LYS A 349 -25.34 -12.92 -24.90
N TYR A 350 -25.21 -14.24 -24.74
CA TYR A 350 -25.75 -14.97 -23.60
C TYR A 350 -25.06 -14.59 -22.27
N GLU A 351 -23.74 -14.39 -22.27
CA GLU A 351 -22.97 -14.00 -21.08
C GLU A 351 -23.28 -12.56 -20.68
N ALA A 352 -23.43 -11.66 -21.66
CA ALA A 352 -23.90 -10.29 -21.44
C ALA A 352 -25.32 -10.27 -20.85
N GLU A 353 -26.23 -11.11 -21.35
CA GLU A 353 -27.58 -11.24 -20.78
C GLU A 353 -27.58 -11.81 -19.36
N GLN A 354 -26.74 -12.80 -19.04
CA GLN A 354 -26.63 -13.35 -17.68
C GLN A 354 -26.00 -12.35 -16.71
N ARG A 355 -24.97 -11.61 -17.14
CA ARG A 355 -24.38 -10.51 -16.38
C ARG A 355 -25.39 -9.41 -16.09
N ASN A 356 -26.22 -9.05 -17.08
CA ASN A 356 -27.27 -8.05 -16.92
C ASN A 356 -28.43 -8.56 -16.05
N LYS A 357 -28.66 -9.88 -15.97
CA LYS A 357 -29.68 -10.51 -15.12
C LYS A 357 -29.26 -10.67 -13.66
N ILE A 358 -27.98 -10.87 -13.37
CA ILE A 358 -27.48 -11.13 -12.01
C ILE A 358 -26.42 -10.09 -11.67
N ARG A 359 -26.82 -9.07 -10.91
CA ARG A 359 -25.89 -8.11 -10.34
C ARG A 359 -25.05 -8.81 -9.28
N THR A 360 -23.76 -8.97 -9.57
CA THR A 360 -22.84 -9.68 -8.70
C THR A 360 -21.94 -8.71 -7.95
N ILE A 361 -22.00 -8.80 -6.62
CA ILE A 361 -21.05 -8.17 -5.71
C ILE A 361 -19.84 -9.10 -5.60
N TRP A 362 -18.69 -8.56 -6.00
CA TRP A 362 -17.41 -9.25 -5.85
C TRP A 362 -16.87 -9.03 -4.45
N VAL A 363 -16.60 -10.14 -3.79
CA VAL A 363 -15.89 -10.25 -2.51
C VAL A 363 -14.68 -11.13 -2.73
N THR A 364 -13.53 -10.73 -2.19
CA THR A 364 -12.27 -11.45 -2.36
C THR A 364 -12.40 -12.89 -1.87
N GLY A 365 -12.02 -13.85 -2.71
CA GLY A 365 -12.04 -15.28 -2.38
C GLY A 365 -13.43 -15.94 -2.34
N LYS A 366 -14.51 -15.24 -2.74
CA LYS A 366 -15.86 -15.82 -2.81
C LYS A 366 -16.39 -15.83 -4.25
N ARG A 367 -17.39 -16.70 -4.50
CA ARG A 367 -18.21 -16.64 -5.72
C ARG A 367 -18.93 -15.29 -5.78
N GLY A 368 -19.26 -14.81 -6.97
CA GLY A 368 -20.07 -13.60 -7.12
C GLY A 368 -21.38 -13.75 -6.35
N LEU A 369 -21.65 -12.80 -5.44
CA LEU A 369 -22.83 -12.82 -4.57
C LEU A 369 -23.91 -11.91 -5.15
N THR A 370 -25.17 -12.27 -5.02
CA THR A 370 -26.27 -11.34 -5.29
C THR A 370 -26.32 -10.22 -4.26
N GLU A 371 -27.01 -9.12 -4.55
CA GLU A 371 -27.17 -7.99 -3.60
C GLU A 371 -27.81 -8.46 -2.29
N LYS A 372 -28.79 -9.37 -2.36
CA LYS A 372 -29.45 -9.98 -1.21
C LYS A 372 -28.52 -10.91 -0.41
N GLU A 373 -27.83 -11.83 -1.07
CA GLU A 373 -26.86 -12.72 -0.40
C GLU A 373 -25.73 -11.92 0.27
N ALA A 374 -25.29 -10.81 -0.35
CA ALA A 374 -24.31 -9.92 0.23
C ALA A 374 -24.85 -9.18 1.47
N ALA A 375 -26.12 -8.77 1.45
CA ALA A 375 -26.77 -8.14 2.60
C ALA A 375 -26.91 -9.10 3.80
N GLU A 376 -27.35 -10.34 3.55
CA GLU A 376 -27.41 -11.39 4.57
C GLU A 376 -26.02 -11.68 5.16
N MET A 377 -25.01 -11.75 4.30
CA MET A 377 -23.63 -11.97 4.72
C MET A 377 -23.07 -10.81 5.54
N LEU A 378 -23.40 -9.56 5.19
CA LEU A 378 -22.99 -8.38 5.97
C LEU A 378 -23.56 -8.39 7.38
N ILE A 379 -24.84 -8.75 7.52
CA ILE A 379 -25.49 -8.87 8.84
C ILE A 379 -24.81 -9.97 9.65
N LEU A 380 -24.56 -11.13 9.05
CA LEU A 380 -23.96 -12.27 9.73
C LEU A 380 -22.52 -11.97 10.18
N ASP A 381 -21.71 -11.32 9.34
CA ASP A 381 -20.35 -10.91 9.70
C ASP A 381 -20.37 -9.82 10.79
N ALA A 382 -21.30 -8.87 10.74
CA ALA A 382 -21.47 -7.86 11.78
C ALA A 382 -21.83 -8.48 13.14
N ARG A 383 -22.80 -9.41 13.16
CA ARG A 383 -23.19 -10.15 14.37
C ARG A 383 -22.01 -10.95 14.92
N ARG A 384 -21.29 -11.68 14.06
CA ARG A 384 -20.11 -12.46 14.44
C ARG A 384 -18.99 -11.58 15.00
N TYR A 385 -18.73 -10.43 14.37
CA TYR A 385 -17.71 -9.49 14.84
C TYR A 385 -18.05 -8.94 16.24
N LEU A 386 -19.30 -8.53 16.44
CA LEU A 386 -19.77 -8.02 17.74
C LEU A 386 -19.76 -9.08 18.83
N GLU A 387 -20.11 -10.33 18.51
CA GLU A 387 -20.02 -11.46 19.46
C GLU A 387 -18.59 -11.72 19.91
N LEU A 388 -17.62 -11.65 18.97
CA LEU A 388 -16.21 -11.79 19.27
C LEU A 388 -15.67 -10.62 20.10
N GLU A 389 -16.04 -9.37 19.79
CA GLU A 389 -15.62 -8.20 20.57
C GLU A 389 -16.22 -8.18 21.98
N MET A 390 -17.49 -8.55 22.14
CA MET A 390 -18.16 -8.55 23.45
C MET A 390 -17.87 -9.81 24.28
N GLY A 391 -17.27 -10.86 23.69
CA GLY A 391 -17.02 -12.13 24.38
C GLY A 391 -18.29 -12.88 24.78
N VAL A 392 -19.43 -12.57 24.15
CA VAL A 392 -20.73 -13.20 24.45
C VAL A 392 -20.97 -14.32 23.45
N VAL A 393 -20.98 -15.56 23.94
CA VAL A 393 -21.36 -16.72 23.14
C VAL A 393 -22.89 -16.79 23.08
N GLY A 394 -23.47 -16.47 21.91
CA GLY A 394 -24.90 -16.62 21.66
C GLY A 394 -25.75 -15.39 22.01
N ALA A 395 -25.42 -14.23 21.44
CA ALA A 395 -26.29 -13.06 21.52
C ALA A 395 -27.60 -13.34 20.75
N LYS A 396 -28.74 -13.11 21.40
CA LYS A 396 -30.06 -13.24 20.76
C LYS A 396 -30.35 -12.00 19.92
N TRP A 397 -29.90 -12.02 18.67
CA TRP A 397 -30.35 -11.07 17.66
C TRP A 397 -31.82 -11.36 17.32
N ASN A 398 -32.62 -10.32 17.05
CA ASN A 398 -34.09 -10.38 17.01
C ASN A 398 -34.68 -11.67 16.40
N LYS A 399 -35.71 -12.21 17.07
CA LYS A 399 -36.38 -13.51 16.84
C LYS A 399 -37.12 -13.68 15.50
N ASP A 400 -37.00 -12.75 14.56
CA ASP A 400 -37.70 -12.85 13.27
C ASP A 400 -36.88 -13.60 12.19
N ASP A 401 -35.59 -13.89 12.44
CA ASP A 401 -34.68 -14.58 11.49
C ASP A 401 -34.48 -16.09 11.78
N ASP A 402 -35.07 -16.64 12.86
CA ASP A 402 -34.80 -18.01 13.34
C ASP A 402 -35.37 -19.12 12.42
N SER A 403 -35.88 -18.78 11.24
CA SER A 403 -36.27 -19.75 10.20
C SER A 403 -35.14 -20.12 9.24
N LEU A 404 -33.98 -19.45 9.27
CA LEU A 404 -32.87 -19.69 8.32
C LEU A 404 -31.71 -20.53 8.89
N SER A 405 -31.75 -20.89 10.18
CA SER A 405 -30.68 -21.66 10.83
C SER A 405 -30.82 -23.18 10.71
N ASN A 406 -31.98 -23.72 10.28
CA ASN A 406 -32.22 -25.16 10.26
C ASN A 406 -31.86 -25.91 8.95
N GLU A 407 -31.37 -25.24 7.90
CA GLU A 407 -30.94 -25.93 6.66
C GLU A 407 -29.42 -26.17 6.57
N SER A 408 -28.63 -25.69 7.52
CA SER A 408 -27.16 -25.88 7.50
C SER A 408 -26.64 -27.08 8.30
N GLU A 409 -27.51 -27.84 8.97
CA GLU A 409 -27.10 -29.06 9.70
C GLU A 409 -26.95 -30.30 8.81
N SER A 410 -27.39 -30.30 7.55
CA SER A 410 -27.21 -31.45 6.65
C SER A 410 -25.80 -31.55 6.05
N ASP A 411 -25.02 -30.46 6.01
CA ASP A 411 -23.67 -30.43 5.41
C ASP A 411 -22.53 -30.77 6.40
N ARG A 412 -22.83 -30.92 7.70
CA ARG A 412 -21.86 -31.41 8.70
C ARG A 412 -21.64 -32.93 8.67
N SER A 413 -22.44 -33.67 7.89
CA SER A 413 -22.32 -35.12 7.74
C SER A 413 -21.16 -35.54 6.81
N HIS A 414 -20.69 -34.66 5.93
CA HIS A 414 -19.67 -35.00 4.93
C HIS A 414 -18.23 -34.66 5.34
N SER A 415 -18.02 -33.87 6.40
CA SER A 415 -16.68 -33.50 6.90
C SER A 415 -16.13 -34.43 7.98
N LYS A 416 -16.91 -35.41 8.46
CA LYS A 416 -16.47 -36.43 9.43
C LYS A 416 -15.92 -37.72 8.82
N LEU A 417 -15.82 -37.80 7.49
CA LEU A 417 -15.35 -38.99 6.76
C LEU A 417 -13.88 -38.94 6.31
N ILE A 418 -13.11 -37.92 6.72
CA ILE A 418 -11.69 -37.76 6.30
C ILE A 418 -10.69 -37.97 7.47
N GLU A 419 -11.14 -38.11 8.72
CA GLU A 419 -10.23 -38.32 9.88
C GLU A 419 -10.21 -39.74 10.47
N ILE A 420 -10.74 -40.75 9.77
CA ILE A 420 -10.63 -42.15 10.19
C ILE A 420 -10.11 -43.01 9.03
N GLN A 421 -8.89 -42.75 8.59
CA GLN A 421 -8.14 -43.67 7.72
C GLN A 421 -6.64 -43.39 7.76
N ASP A 422 -6.04 -43.37 8.95
CA ASP A 422 -4.57 -43.45 9.06
C ASP A 422 -4.10 -44.21 10.32
N ASN A 423 -4.82 -45.27 10.66
CA ASN A 423 -4.37 -46.24 11.67
C ASN A 423 -4.55 -47.66 11.12
N GLY A 424 -3.45 -48.26 10.66
CA GLY A 424 -3.27 -49.71 10.66
C GLY A 424 -2.84 -50.35 9.35
N SER A 425 -1.52 -50.43 9.10
CA SER A 425 -0.89 -51.60 8.48
C SER A 425 0.62 -51.61 8.72
N LYS A 426 1.01 -52.00 9.93
CA LYS A 426 2.22 -52.81 10.15
C LYS A 426 1.78 -54.28 10.19
N ILE A 427 2.76 -55.18 9.95
CA ILE A 427 2.71 -56.66 9.91
C ILE A 427 2.59 -57.13 8.45
N ASP A 428 3.54 -57.86 7.83
CA ASP A 428 4.70 -58.65 8.27
C ASP A 428 5.92 -58.42 7.35
#